data_AF-A2GSK7-F1
#
_entry.id   AF-A2GSK7-F1
#
_cell.length_a   1.000
_cell.length_b   1.000
_cell.length_c   1.000
_cell.angle_alpha   90.00
_cell.angle_beta   90.00
_cell.angle_gamma   90.00
#
_symmetry.space_group_name_H-M   'P 1'
#
loop_
_entity.id
_entity.type
_entity.pdbx_description
1 polymer ?
#
loop_
_entity_poly.entity_id
_entity_poly.type
_entity_poly.pdbx_seq_one_letter_code
_entity_poly.pdbx_strand_id
1 'polypeptide(L)'
;MHLRQELKVLKQILPNLIYPVGSLYVSMNSTRPEVVLGFGTWTQIVDRFLYCANSSKETGGSKTISGANLPAHSHYVSLTTSQEGGHRHKYWDWTGMTKGKGYDVKDDVQFAINCFLSNTEVGGNHTHFVSGYTQTTGQSKDYMPPYMTVYAWYRNA
;
A
#
# COMPACT_ATOMS: atom_id res chain seq x y z
N MET A 1 0.61 27.99 66.96
CA MET A 1 -0.16 28.48 65.78
C MET A 1 0.69 28.55 64.51
N HIS A 2 1.97 28.96 64.60
CA HIS A 2 2.89 29.09 63.45
C HIS A 2 3.15 27.78 62.65
N LEU A 3 3.49 26.67 63.32
CA LEU A 3 3.79 25.39 62.65
C LEU A 3 2.66 24.84 61.75
N ARG A 4 1.40 25.02 62.16
CA ARG A 4 0.26 24.56 61.36
C ARG A 4 0.12 25.36 60.05
N GLN A 5 0.48 26.64 60.09
CA GLN A 5 0.45 27.52 58.93
C GLN A 5 1.57 27.15 57.96
N GLU A 6 2.79 26.94 58.45
CA GLU A 6 3.95 26.53 57.64
C GLU A 6 3.73 25.18 56.96
N LEU A 7 3.18 24.20 57.68
CA LEU A 7 2.83 22.90 57.10
C LEU A 7 1.79 23.01 56.00
N LYS A 8 0.81 23.92 56.15
CA LYS A 8 -0.23 24.16 55.15
C LYS A 8 0.34 24.77 53.87
N VAL A 9 1.28 25.70 54.01
CA VAL A 9 2.01 26.31 52.89
C VAL A 9 2.87 25.27 52.17
N LEU A 10 3.64 24.46 52.91
CA LEU A 10 4.43 23.37 52.33
C LEU A 10 3.56 22.38 51.54
N LYS A 11 2.40 21.97 52.08
CA LYS A 11 1.45 21.10 51.37
C LYS A 11 0.90 21.70 50.08
N GLN A 12 0.82 23.03 49.96
CA GLN A 12 0.41 23.70 48.73
C GLN A 12 1.55 23.83 47.71
N ILE A 13 2.78 24.04 48.18
CA ILE A 13 3.92 24.30 47.29
C ILE A 13 4.56 23.01 46.77
N LEU A 14 4.73 22.00 47.62
CA LEU A 14 5.44 20.76 47.28
C LEU A 14 4.88 20.03 46.04
N PRO A 15 3.55 19.89 45.84
CA PRO A 15 2.99 19.28 44.64
C PRO A 15 3.47 19.92 43.34
N ASN A 16 3.51 21.26 43.29
CA ASN A 16 3.93 22.01 42.10
C ASN A 16 5.45 22.06 41.93
N LEU A 17 6.21 21.85 43.02
CA LEU A 17 7.66 21.77 42.96
C LEU A 17 8.12 20.42 42.42
N ILE A 18 7.49 19.31 42.84
CA ILE A 18 7.91 17.94 42.46
C ILE A 18 7.30 17.54 41.12
N TYR A 19 6.03 17.90 40.88
CA TYR A 19 5.30 17.56 39.67
C TYR A 19 4.55 18.80 39.15
N PRO A 20 5.21 19.81 38.58
CA PRO A 20 4.53 20.94 37.94
C PRO A 20 3.53 20.48 36.85
N VAL A 21 2.62 21.38 36.46
CA VAL A 21 1.70 21.10 35.34
C VAL A 21 2.52 20.79 34.08
N GLY A 22 2.19 19.69 33.41
CA GLY A 22 2.93 19.15 32.28
C GLY A 22 3.91 18.02 32.63
N SER A 23 4.18 17.75 33.92
CA SER A 23 5.04 16.63 34.30
C SER A 23 4.46 15.27 33.93
N LEU A 24 5.35 14.31 33.70
CA LEU A 24 5.01 12.91 33.41
C LEU A 24 5.15 12.04 34.65
N TYR A 25 4.18 11.16 34.86
CA TYR A 25 4.22 10.08 35.84
C TYR A 25 4.14 8.75 35.08
N VAL A 26 5.03 7.80 35.39
CA VAL A 26 5.12 6.49 34.74
C VAL A 26 5.18 5.41 35.80
N SER A 27 4.40 4.35 35.64
CA SER A 27 4.29 3.25 36.61
C SER A 27 3.90 1.93 35.94
N MET A 28 4.24 0.81 36.60
CA MET A 28 3.73 -0.52 36.23
C MET A 28 2.30 -0.75 36.74
N ASN A 29 1.83 0.07 37.68
CA ASN A 29 0.50 -0.03 38.27
C ASN A 29 -0.47 0.88 37.51
N SER A 30 -1.68 0.40 37.19
CA SER A 30 -2.73 1.16 36.49
C SER A 30 -3.42 2.24 37.33
N THR A 31 -3.09 2.34 38.62
CA THR A 31 -3.74 3.26 39.55
C THR A 31 -3.45 4.71 39.16
N ARG A 32 -4.49 5.55 39.14
CA ARG A 32 -4.38 6.95 38.72
C ARG A 32 -3.45 7.74 39.65
N PRO A 33 -2.60 8.65 39.14
CA PRO A 33 -1.60 9.31 39.97
C PRO A 33 -2.20 10.15 41.09
N GLU A 34 -3.38 10.74 40.93
CA GLU A 34 -4.07 11.48 41.99
C GLU A 34 -4.44 10.62 43.21
N VAL A 35 -4.62 9.31 43.02
CA VAL A 35 -4.89 8.37 44.12
C VAL A 35 -3.60 8.04 44.88
N VAL A 36 -2.48 7.91 44.18
CA VAL A 36 -1.19 7.53 44.77
C VAL A 36 -0.45 8.74 45.37
N LEU A 37 -0.45 9.86 44.64
CA LEU A 37 0.22 11.10 45.03
C LEU A 37 -0.66 11.99 45.91
N GLY A 38 -1.98 11.80 45.88
CA GLY A 38 -2.95 12.58 46.67
C GLY A 38 -3.21 13.99 46.15
N PHE A 39 -2.78 14.31 44.92
CA PHE A 39 -2.98 15.63 44.32
C PHE A 39 -2.93 15.62 42.79
N GLY A 40 -3.32 16.76 42.21
CA GLY A 40 -3.24 17.05 40.79
C GLY A 40 -4.38 16.40 40.00
N THR A 41 -4.53 16.82 38.77
CA THR A 41 -5.39 16.18 37.79
C THR A 41 -4.52 15.64 36.67
N TRP A 42 -4.75 14.37 36.29
CA TRP A 42 -3.85 13.64 35.40
C TRP A 42 -4.61 13.04 34.23
N THR A 43 -4.01 13.13 33.05
CA THR A 43 -4.53 12.50 31.82
C THR A 43 -3.61 11.38 31.40
N GLN A 44 -4.17 10.20 31.15
CA GLN A 44 -3.41 9.04 30.72
C GLN A 44 -2.93 9.17 29.27
N ILE A 45 -1.71 8.69 29.02
CA ILE A 45 -1.12 8.53 27.69
C ILE A 45 -1.29 7.05 27.31
N VAL A 46 -2.08 6.79 26.27
CA VAL A 46 -2.45 5.44 25.84
C VAL A 46 -1.90 5.18 24.44
N ASP A 47 -1.38 3.98 24.18
CA ASP A 47 -0.94 3.51 22.85
C ASP A 47 0.01 4.47 22.09
N ARG A 48 0.93 5.11 22.82
CA ARG A 48 1.86 6.10 22.26
C ARG A 48 3.25 5.95 22.86
N PHE A 49 4.27 6.12 22.03
CA PHE A 49 5.64 6.35 22.51
C PHE A 49 5.85 7.82 22.81
N LEU A 50 6.73 8.08 23.78
CA LEU A 50 7.19 9.44 24.04
C LEU A 50 8.27 9.78 23.01
N TYR A 51 8.01 10.81 22.21
CA TYR A 51 8.92 11.34 21.21
C TYR A 51 9.41 12.72 21.66
N CYS A 52 10.72 12.89 21.78
CA CYS A 52 11.34 14.16 22.15
C CYS A 52 11.26 15.13 20.95
N ALA A 53 10.35 16.10 21.04
CA ALA A 53 10.06 17.06 19.98
C ALA A 53 10.18 18.51 20.47
N ASN A 54 10.17 19.45 19.52
CA ASN A 54 10.19 20.89 19.78
C ASN A 54 8.81 21.47 20.16
N SER A 55 7.78 20.64 20.14
CA SER A 55 6.42 20.94 20.54
C SER A 55 5.88 19.79 21.39
N SER A 56 4.95 20.10 22.30
CA SER A 56 4.41 19.11 23.24
C SER A 56 3.02 18.65 22.82
N LYS A 57 2.66 17.41 23.18
CA LYS A 57 1.33 16.81 22.99
C LYS A 57 0.87 16.63 21.53
N GLU A 58 1.77 16.79 20.56
CA GLU A 58 1.50 16.35 19.19
C GLU A 58 1.45 14.81 19.14
N THR A 59 0.60 14.30 18.25
CA THR A 59 0.39 12.85 18.07
C THR A 59 0.54 12.48 16.61
N GLY A 60 1.17 11.34 16.35
CA GLY A 60 1.33 10.79 15.02
C GLY A 60 1.90 9.37 15.08
N GLY A 61 2.37 8.88 13.94
CA GLY A 61 2.88 7.52 13.79
C GLY A 61 1.79 6.50 13.39
N SER A 62 2.22 5.33 12.97
CA SER A 62 1.36 4.22 12.56
C SER A 62 2.04 2.90 12.96
N LYS A 63 1.22 1.88 13.29
CA LYS A 63 1.71 0.51 13.47
C LYS A 63 1.96 -0.18 12.13
N THR A 64 1.43 0.36 11.03
CA THR A 64 1.61 -0.16 9.67
C THR A 64 2.42 0.79 8.80
N ILE A 65 3.19 0.22 7.88
CA ILE A 65 3.87 0.95 6.81
C ILE A 65 2.86 1.16 5.67
N SER A 66 2.65 2.43 5.29
CA SER A 66 1.85 2.77 4.11
C SER A 66 2.71 2.79 2.85
N GLY A 67 2.09 2.76 1.67
CA GLY A 67 2.81 2.91 0.40
C GLY A 67 3.65 4.19 0.32
N ALA A 68 3.19 5.28 0.96
CA ALA A 68 3.93 6.55 1.02
C ALA A 68 5.21 6.48 1.85
N ASN A 69 5.34 5.48 2.73
CA ASN A 69 6.53 5.24 3.54
C ASN A 69 7.55 4.33 2.83
N LEU A 70 7.20 3.76 1.68
CA LEU A 70 8.11 2.90 0.94
C LEU A 70 9.10 3.76 0.14
N PRO A 71 10.40 3.41 0.14
CA PRO A 71 11.35 4.06 -0.75
C PRO A 71 10.98 3.78 -2.21
N ALA A 72 11.45 4.66 -3.10
CA ALA A 72 11.37 4.41 -4.54
C ALA A 72 12.01 3.05 -4.86
N HIS A 73 11.26 2.21 -5.58
CA HIS A 73 11.70 0.87 -5.99
C HIS A 73 11.16 0.58 -7.39
N SER A 74 11.75 -0.41 -8.06
CA SER A 74 11.34 -0.84 -9.39
C SER A 74 11.12 -2.35 -9.43
N HIS A 75 10.29 -2.78 -10.37
CA HIS A 75 10.08 -4.19 -10.69
C HIS A 75 10.59 -4.43 -12.10
N TYR A 76 11.41 -5.47 -12.27
CA TYR A 76 11.78 -5.95 -13.59
C TYR A 76 10.76 -7.00 -14.03
N VAL A 77 10.10 -6.77 -15.16
CA VAL A 77 9.08 -7.66 -15.70
C VAL A 77 9.51 -8.10 -17.09
N SER A 78 9.58 -9.42 -17.32
CA SER A 78 9.79 -10.02 -18.63
C SER A 78 8.59 -10.89 -18.96
N LEU A 79 7.90 -10.57 -20.05
CA LEU A 79 6.70 -11.26 -20.52
C LEU A 79 7.01 -11.89 -21.86
N THR A 80 6.51 -13.11 -22.09
CA THR A 80 6.56 -13.77 -23.39
C THR A 80 5.15 -14.19 -23.78
N THR A 81 4.80 -13.96 -25.04
CA THR A 81 3.58 -14.44 -25.66
C THR A 81 3.99 -15.58 -26.58
N SER A 82 4.27 -16.73 -25.98
CA SER A 82 5.04 -17.82 -26.60
C SER A 82 4.32 -18.59 -27.72
N GLN A 83 3.13 -18.16 -28.15
CA GLN A 83 2.40 -18.79 -29.24
C GLN A 83 1.68 -17.76 -30.10
N GLU A 84 2.03 -17.78 -31.38
CA GLU A 84 1.25 -17.17 -32.44
C GLU A 84 0.00 -18.04 -32.65
N GLY A 85 -1.18 -17.43 -32.59
CA GLY A 85 -2.41 -18.12 -32.95
C GLY A 85 -2.48 -18.34 -34.45
N GLY A 86 -2.65 -19.59 -34.90
CA GLY A 86 -2.92 -19.88 -36.31
C GLY A 86 -4.19 -19.14 -36.77
N HIS A 87 -4.12 -18.45 -37.91
CA HIS A 87 -5.26 -17.74 -38.46
C HIS A 87 -5.45 -18.07 -39.95
N ARG A 88 -6.68 -17.86 -40.42
CA ARG A 88 -7.13 -18.21 -41.77
C ARG A 88 -7.42 -16.95 -42.55
N HIS A 89 -6.93 -16.88 -43.78
CA HIS A 89 -7.33 -15.85 -44.73
C HIS A 89 -8.20 -16.45 -45.82
N LYS A 90 -9.17 -15.67 -46.29
CA LYS A 90 -9.92 -15.99 -47.51
C LYS A 90 -9.28 -15.17 -48.62
N TYR A 91 -8.75 -15.83 -49.64
CA TYR A 91 -8.22 -15.14 -50.82
C TYR A 91 -8.82 -15.71 -52.10
N TRP A 92 -8.72 -14.92 -53.15
CA TRP A 92 -9.03 -15.32 -54.52
C TRP A 92 -7.72 -15.71 -55.19
N ASP A 93 -7.59 -16.98 -55.54
CA ASP A 93 -6.48 -17.45 -56.35
C ASP A 93 -6.94 -17.63 -57.80
N TRP A 94 -6.03 -17.43 -58.74
CA TRP A 94 -6.33 -17.50 -60.17
C TRP A 94 -5.54 -18.66 -60.77
N THR A 95 -6.24 -19.65 -61.31
CA THR A 95 -5.61 -20.67 -62.14
C THR A 95 -5.93 -20.37 -63.60
N GLY A 96 -4.91 -20.15 -64.41
CA GLY A 96 -5.07 -19.99 -65.85
C GLY A 96 -5.54 -21.30 -66.47
N MET A 97 -6.75 -21.32 -67.03
CA MET A 97 -7.26 -22.46 -67.77
C MET A 97 -7.17 -22.17 -69.27
N THR A 98 -6.59 -23.08 -70.05
CA THR A 98 -6.66 -23.02 -71.51
C THR A 98 -8.05 -23.45 -71.96
N LYS A 99 -8.66 -22.72 -72.89
CA LYS A 99 -10.01 -22.97 -73.39
C LYS A 99 -10.20 -24.43 -73.87
N GLY A 100 -11.27 -25.08 -73.41
CA GLY A 100 -11.79 -26.30 -74.03
C GLY A 100 -12.56 -26.00 -75.32
N LYS A 101 -12.60 -26.95 -76.27
CA LYS A 101 -13.36 -26.78 -77.54
C LYS A 101 -14.83 -26.46 -77.25
N GLY A 102 -15.34 -25.34 -77.76
CA GLY A 102 -16.76 -24.97 -77.70
C GLY A 102 -17.09 -23.61 -77.07
N TYR A 103 -16.12 -22.89 -76.50
CA TYR A 103 -16.34 -21.55 -75.94
C TYR A 103 -15.89 -20.43 -76.89
N ASP A 104 -16.75 -19.43 -77.11
CA ASP A 104 -16.53 -18.33 -78.06
C ASP A 104 -15.75 -17.16 -77.43
N VAL A 105 -14.61 -17.49 -76.84
CA VAL A 105 -13.68 -16.55 -76.19
C VAL A 105 -12.27 -16.75 -76.76
N LYS A 106 -11.40 -15.74 -76.63
CA LYS A 106 -9.99 -15.79 -77.08
C LYS A 106 -9.24 -16.97 -76.44
N ASP A 107 -8.21 -17.49 -77.10
CA ASP A 107 -7.53 -18.72 -76.64
C ASP A 107 -6.87 -18.58 -75.24
N ASP A 108 -6.51 -17.35 -74.86
CA ASP A 108 -5.90 -16.99 -73.57
C ASP A 108 -6.85 -16.19 -72.66
N VAL A 109 -8.06 -16.70 -72.41
CA VAL A 109 -9.00 -16.03 -71.47
C VAL A 109 -8.75 -16.51 -70.05
N GLN A 110 -8.35 -15.58 -69.18
CA GLN A 110 -8.25 -15.81 -67.75
C GLN A 110 -9.63 -15.68 -67.10
N PHE A 111 -10.11 -16.75 -66.47
CA PHE A 111 -11.33 -16.73 -65.66
C PHE A 111 -10.96 -16.79 -64.18
N ALA A 112 -11.63 -15.98 -63.34
CA ALA A 112 -11.61 -16.19 -61.89
C ALA A 112 -12.53 -17.36 -61.59
N ILE A 113 -11.98 -18.54 -61.34
CA ILE A 113 -12.76 -19.69 -60.91
C ILE A 113 -12.28 -20.10 -59.52
N ASN A 114 -13.18 -19.88 -58.57
CA ASN A 114 -13.18 -20.28 -57.16
C ASN A 114 -12.44 -19.41 -56.13
N CYS A 115 -13.14 -19.15 -55.03
CA CYS A 115 -12.60 -18.60 -53.80
C CYS A 115 -12.50 -19.73 -52.78
N PHE A 116 -11.32 -19.97 -52.23
CA PHE A 116 -11.10 -21.03 -51.24
C PHE A 116 -10.52 -20.46 -49.95
N LEU A 117 -10.75 -21.16 -48.84
CA LEU A 117 -10.19 -20.84 -47.54
C LEU A 117 -8.87 -21.61 -47.40
N SER A 118 -7.76 -20.93 -47.12
CA SER A 118 -6.48 -21.58 -46.83
C SER A 118 -5.83 -20.98 -45.58
N ASN A 119 -5.05 -21.79 -44.86
CA ASN A 119 -4.27 -21.29 -43.73
C ASN A 119 -2.98 -20.67 -44.27
N THR A 120 -2.63 -19.47 -43.81
CA THR A 120 -1.28 -18.93 -44.00
C THR A 120 -0.35 -19.47 -42.90
N GLU A 121 0.96 -19.45 -43.16
CA GLU A 121 1.96 -19.94 -42.20
C GLU A 121 1.84 -19.25 -40.83
N VAL A 122 2.32 -19.95 -39.80
CA VAL A 122 2.47 -19.45 -38.43
C VAL A 122 3.52 -18.33 -38.50
N GLY A 123 3.07 -17.08 -38.50
CA GLY A 123 3.96 -15.91 -38.67
C GLY A 123 3.31 -14.63 -39.19
N GLY A 124 1.99 -14.57 -39.39
CA GLY A 124 1.33 -13.34 -39.82
C GLY A 124 1.34 -12.23 -38.75
N ASN A 125 1.39 -10.96 -39.18
CA ASN A 125 1.40 -9.81 -38.28
C ASN A 125 0.16 -9.80 -37.36
N HIS A 126 0.40 -9.91 -36.05
CA HIS A 126 -0.63 -9.85 -35.03
C HIS A 126 -0.11 -9.12 -33.79
N THR A 127 -1.03 -8.73 -32.92
CA THR A 127 -0.71 -8.02 -31.68
C THR A 127 -1.08 -8.87 -30.48
N HIS A 128 -0.21 -8.88 -29.47
CA HIS A 128 -0.52 -9.42 -28.16
C HIS A 128 -0.93 -8.29 -27.22
N PHE A 129 -2.06 -8.48 -26.54
CA PHE A 129 -2.48 -7.61 -25.45
C PHE A 129 -2.17 -8.31 -24.12
N VAL A 130 -1.22 -7.76 -23.37
CA VAL A 130 -0.91 -8.23 -22.02
C VAL A 130 -1.37 -7.19 -21.01
N SER A 131 -2.26 -7.58 -20.11
CA SER A 131 -2.77 -6.72 -19.04
C SER A 131 -2.97 -7.54 -17.77
N GLY A 132 -2.82 -6.89 -16.61
CA GLY A 132 -2.99 -7.52 -15.31
C GLY A 132 -2.24 -6.77 -14.22
N TYR A 133 -2.44 -7.22 -12.99
CA TYR A 133 -1.70 -6.74 -11.82
C TYR A 133 -0.73 -7.83 -11.37
N THR A 134 0.47 -7.43 -10.96
CA THR A 134 1.34 -8.33 -10.18
C THR A 134 0.66 -8.64 -8.85
N GLN A 135 1.04 -9.76 -8.22
CA GLN A 135 0.56 -10.05 -6.87
C GLN A 135 0.95 -8.92 -5.92
N THR A 136 0.04 -8.59 -5.00
CA THR A 136 0.34 -7.62 -3.94
C THR A 136 1.50 -8.13 -3.09
N THR A 137 2.58 -7.36 -3.05
CA THR A 137 3.70 -7.59 -2.14
C THR A 137 3.52 -6.75 -0.89
N GLY A 138 3.92 -7.31 0.26
CA GLY A 138 3.67 -6.71 1.58
C GLY A 138 2.37 -7.21 2.19
N GLN A 139 2.39 -7.40 3.51
CA GLN A 139 1.24 -7.91 4.27
C GLN A 139 0.59 -6.83 5.15
N SER A 140 1.13 -5.59 5.11
CA SER A 140 0.72 -4.46 5.95
C SER A 140 0.47 -4.83 7.41
N LYS A 141 1.29 -5.76 7.93
CA LYS A 141 1.16 -6.23 9.31
C LYS A 141 1.53 -5.09 10.26
N ASP A 142 0.80 -5.00 11.36
CA ASP A 142 1.22 -4.20 12.49
C ASP A 142 2.62 -4.65 12.92
N TYR A 143 3.54 -3.70 12.98
CA TYR A 143 4.89 -3.90 13.46
C TYR A 143 5.13 -3.04 14.69
N MET A 144 5.59 -3.69 15.75
CA MET A 144 6.08 -3.05 16.96
C MET A 144 7.38 -3.74 17.35
N PRO A 145 8.51 -3.01 17.51
CA PRO A 145 9.72 -3.61 18.05
C PRO A 145 9.45 -4.13 19.47
N PRO A 146 10.17 -5.15 19.97
CA PRO A 146 9.98 -5.66 21.33
C PRO A 146 9.94 -4.54 22.36
N TYR A 147 8.91 -4.53 23.22
CA TYR A 147 8.65 -3.45 24.16
C TYR A 147 8.01 -3.99 25.45
N MET A 148 8.09 -3.19 26.52
CA MET A 148 7.36 -3.40 27.76
C MET A 148 6.30 -2.33 27.91
N THR A 149 5.06 -2.74 28.19
CA THR A 149 3.95 -1.81 28.44
C THR A 149 4.04 -1.25 29.85
N VAL A 150 3.88 0.07 29.96
CA VAL A 150 3.77 0.80 31.22
C VAL A 150 2.55 1.72 31.18
N TYR A 151 2.06 2.12 32.33
CA TYR A 151 1.06 3.17 32.42
C TYR A 151 1.76 4.53 32.56
N ALA A 152 1.37 5.48 31.72
CA ALA A 152 1.92 6.83 31.72
C ALA A 152 0.80 7.86 31.77
N TRP A 153 1.04 8.97 32.46
CA TRP A 153 0.12 10.09 32.59
C TRP A 153 0.87 11.42 32.54
N TYR A 154 0.20 12.48 32.09
CA TYR A 154 0.69 13.85 32.24
C TYR A 154 -0.24 14.65 33.15
N ARG A 155 0.35 15.55 33.96
CA ARG A 155 -0.42 16.46 34.83
C ARG A 155 -1.04 17.57 34.01
N ASN A 156 -2.35 17.75 34.07
CA ASN A 156 -3.08 18.77 33.33
C ASN A 156 -3.46 20.00 34.19
N ALA A 157 -3.55 19.82 35.52
CA ALA A 157 -3.79 20.87 36.52
C ALA A 157 -3.23 20.47 37.90
#